data_AF-A0A534BWS2-F1
#
_entry.id   AF-A0A534BWS2-F1
#
_cell.length_a   1.000
_cell.length_b   1.000
_cell.length_c   1.000
_cell.angle_alpha   90.00
_cell.angle_beta   90.00
_cell.angle_gamma   90.00
#
_symmetry.space_group_name_H-M   'P 1'
#
loop_
_entity.id
_entity.type
_entity.pdbx_description
1 polymer ?
#
loop_
_entity_poly.entity_id
_entity_poly.type
_entity_poly.pdbx_seq_one_letter_code
_entity_poly.pdbx_strand_id
1 'polypeptide(L)' 'MWIAGGRVAAVLAGAFGLSSNRADGRGAYGGQGWVVGPDGEVLALTGEQDPFMTVDLDLACAERAKKTYPRSVFAQRSAR' A
#
# COMPACT_ATOMS: atom_id res chain seq x y z
N MET A 1 0.06 -5.95 13.32
CA MET A 1 -0.60 -4.65 13.63
C MET A 1 -0.16 -3.49 12.73
N TRP A 2 0.87 -3.63 11.87
CA TRP A 2 1.36 -2.57 10.98
C TRP A 2 0.55 -2.40 9.67
N ILE A 3 0.02 -3.49 9.11
CA ILE A 3 -0.70 -3.47 7.83
C ILE A 3 -1.95 -2.58 7.83
N ALA A 4 -2.65 -2.44 8.97
CA ALA A 4 -3.83 -1.59 9.05
C ALA A 4 -3.50 -0.12 8.72
N GLY A 5 -2.38 0.41 9.24
CA GLY A 5 -1.90 1.74 8.91
C GLY A 5 -1.49 1.86 7.44
N GLY A 6 -0.82 0.83 6.91
CA GLY A 6 -0.49 0.75 5.49
C GLY A 6 -1.72 0.81 4.58
N ARG A 7 -2.79 0.09 4.94
CA ARG A 7 -4.07 0.12 4.22
C ARG A 7 -4.72 1.48 4.26
N VAL A 8 -4.76 2.12 5.43
CA VAL A 8 -5.28 3.49 5.57
C VAL A 8 -4.49 4.48 4.73
N ALA A 9 -3.16 4.40 4.72
CA ALA A 9 -2.32 5.30 3.93
C ALA A 9 -2.52 5.12 2.41
N ALA A 10 -2.54 3.88 1.93
CA ALA A 10 -2.75 3.55 0.52
C ALA A 10 -4.12 4.02 0.03
N VAL A 11 -5.15 3.78 0.85
CA VAL A 11 -6.49 4.35 0.70
C VAL A 11 -6.34 5.87 0.66
N LEU A 12 -6.05 6.60 1.73
CA LEU A 12 -6.06 8.08 1.69
C LEU A 12 -5.30 8.72 0.52
N ALA A 13 -4.18 8.14 0.08
CA ALA A 13 -3.41 8.61 -1.07
C ALA A 13 -3.98 8.26 -2.46
N GLY A 14 -4.86 7.25 -2.57
CA GLY A 14 -5.25 6.70 -3.88
C GLY A 14 -4.06 6.10 -4.62
N ALA A 15 -3.16 5.45 -3.90
CA ALA A 15 -1.90 4.94 -4.42
C ALA A 15 -1.57 3.56 -3.86
N PHE A 16 -0.68 2.84 -4.55
CA PHE A 16 -0.11 1.62 -4.01
C PHE A 16 0.82 1.97 -2.82
N GLY A 17 0.61 1.29 -1.69
CA GLY A 17 1.50 1.34 -0.54
C GLY A 17 2.38 0.10 -0.50
N LEU A 18 3.69 0.29 -0.34
CA LEU A 18 4.65 -0.81 -0.23
C LEU A 18 5.49 -0.62 1.02
N SER A 19 5.73 -1.72 1.73
CA SER A 19 6.63 -1.75 2.87
C SER A 19 7.39 -3.07 2.88
N SER A 20 8.69 -2.97 3.11
CA SER A 20 9.52 -4.11 3.46
C SER A 20 9.81 -4.04 4.96
N ASN A 21 9.80 -5.20 5.62
CA ASN A 21 10.15 -5.28 7.02
C ASN A 21 11.16 -6.40 7.25
N ARG A 22 12.08 -6.16 8.18
CA ARG A 22 13.04 -7.19 8.61
C ARG A 22 12.28 -8.31 9.29
N ALA A 23 12.67 -9.55 9.02
CA ALA A 23 12.27 -10.71 9.79
C ALA A 23 13.49 -11.25 10.55
N ASP A 24 13.29 -11.71 11.78
CA ASP A 24 14.28 -12.53 12.46
C ASP A 24 13.63 -13.74 13.14
N GLY A 25 14.36 -14.87 13.16
CA GLY A 25 13.90 -16.09 13.83
C GLY A 25 13.95 -16.01 15.36
N ARG A 26 14.32 -14.86 15.92
CA ARG A 26 14.42 -14.60 17.37
C ARG A 26 13.24 -13.79 17.91
N GLY A 27 12.34 -13.32 17.05
CA GLY A 27 11.10 -12.65 17.42
C GLY A 27 11.23 -11.16 17.76
N ALA A 28 12.42 -10.56 17.60
CA ALA A 28 12.57 -9.11 17.76
C ALA A 28 12.04 -8.35 16.53
N TYR A 29 12.02 -9.00 15.37
CA TYR A 29 11.41 -8.49 14.15
C TYR A 29 10.40 -9.48 13.60
N GLY A 30 9.12 -9.16 13.73
CA GLY A 30 8.01 -10.01 13.28
C GLY A 30 7.84 -10.12 11.76
N GLY A 31 8.70 -9.50 10.94
CA GLY A 31 8.64 -9.61 9.49
C GLY A 31 7.39 -8.97 8.88
N GLN A 32 6.90 -9.59 7.82
CA GLN A 32 5.72 -9.19 7.05
C GLN A 32 5.88 -7.84 6.32
N GLY A 33 6.56 -7.91 5.17
CA GLY A 33 6.42 -6.90 4.12
C GLY A 33 5.07 -7.05 3.41
N TRP A 34 4.61 -5.97 2.79
CA TRP A 34 3.29 -5.93 2.17
C TRP A 34 3.23 -5.00 0.97
N VAL A 35 2.32 -5.33 0.06
CA VAL A 35 1.85 -4.47 -1.03
C VAL A 35 0.35 -4.31 -0.85
N VAL A 36 -0.10 -3.06 -0.75
CA VAL A 36 -1.52 -2.71 -0.63
C VAL A 36 -1.89 -1.79 -1.78
N GLY A 37 -3.03 -2.05 -2.40
CA GLY A 37 -3.53 -1.23 -3.49
C GLY A 37 -4.36 -0.02 -3.06
N PRO A 38 -4.74 0.83 -4.03
CA PRO A 38 -5.35 2.14 -3.80
C PRO A 38 -6.71 2.11 -3.07
N ASP A 39 -7.40 0.97 -3.08
CA ASP A 39 -8.68 0.77 -2.39
C ASP A 39 -8.52 -0.06 -1.11
N GLY A 40 -7.27 -0.31 -0.71
CA GLY A 40 -6.91 -1.01 0.52
C GLY A 40 -6.87 -2.52 0.35
N GLU A 41 -6.99 -3.06 -0.84
CA GLU A 41 -6.78 -4.47 -1.13
C GLU A 41 -5.33 -4.89 -0.81
N VAL A 42 -5.15 -6.04 -0.17
CA VAL A 42 -3.80 -6.57 0.10
C VAL A 42 -3.41 -7.43 -1.09
N LEU A 43 -2.44 -6.97 -1.87
CA LEU A 43 -1.99 -7.63 -3.09
C LEU A 43 -0.89 -8.67 -2.82
N ALA A 44 -0.05 -8.41 -1.82
CA ALA A 44 0.95 -9.37 -1.38
C ALA A 44 1.30 -9.18 0.09
N LEU A 45 1.69 -10.29 0.72
CA LEU A 45 2.28 -10.36 2.06
C LEU A 45 3.47 -11.30 2.02
N THR A 46 4.61 -10.89 2.54
CA THR A 46 5.73 -11.81 2.77
C THR A 46 5.53 -12.54 4.10
N GLY A 47 6.04 -13.77 4.17
CA GLY A 47 6.01 -14.62 5.35
C GLY A 47 7.31 -15.41 5.49
N GLU A 48 7.37 -16.31 6.47
CA GLU A 48 8.56 -17.14 6.69
C GLU A 48 8.84 -18.08 5.52
N GLN A 49 7.79 -18.69 4.96
CA GLN A 49 7.88 -19.59 3.81
C GLN A 49 8.06 -18.83 2.49
N ASP A 50 7.50 -17.61 2.41
CA ASP A 50 7.55 -16.76 1.23
C ASP A 50 8.19 -15.40 1.58
N PRO A 51 9.53 -15.36 1.76
CA PRO A 51 10.22 -14.18 2.29
C PRO A 51 10.34 -13.04 1.27
N PHE A 52 10.00 -13.30 0.00
CA PHE A 52 10.05 -12.36 -1.10
C PHE A 52 8.83 -12.55 -1.99
N MET A 53 8.30 -11.44 -2.51
CA MET A 53 7.16 -11.42 -3.42
C MET A 53 7.40 -10.40 -4.54
N THR A 54 6.91 -10.72 -5.73
CA THR A 54 6.85 -9.79 -6.87
C THR A 54 5.39 -9.59 -7.26
N VAL A 55 5.00 -8.35 -7.53
CA VAL A 55 3.63 -7.98 -7.93
C VAL A 55 3.71 -7.02 -9.11
N ASP A 56 2.97 -7.31 -10.17
CA ASP A 56 2.78 -6.39 -11.28
C ASP A 56 1.64 -5.41 -10.95
N LEU A 57 1.90 -4.11 -11.13
CA LEU A 57 0.96 -3.06 -10.76
C LEU A 57 0.39 -2.34 -11.98
N ASP A 58 -0.94 -2.34 -12.14
CA ASP A 58 -1.63 -1.45 -13.07
C ASP A 58 -1.67 -0.03 -12.48
N LEU A 59 -0.76 0.83 -12.93
CA LEU A 59 -0.70 2.22 -12.49
C LEU A 59 -1.94 3.03 -12.88
N ALA A 60 -2.68 2.62 -13.92
CA ALA A 60 -3.93 3.28 -14.26
C ALA A 60 -5.00 3.08 -13.17
N CYS A 61 -4.90 2.02 -12.36
CA CYS A 61 -5.76 1.82 -11.20
C CYS A 61 -5.59 2.94 -10.17
N ALA A 62 -4.36 3.31 -9.82
CA ALA A 62 -4.08 4.41 -8.90
C ALA A 62 -4.60 5.76 -9.46
N GLU A 63 -4.43 6.01 -10.76
CA GLU A 63 -4.95 7.23 -11.40
C GLU A 63 -6.49 7.29 -11.39
N ARG A 64 -7.17 6.15 -11.49
CA ARG A 64 -8.64 6.08 -11.32
C ARG A 64 -9.03 6.30 -9.86
N ALA A 65 -8.34 5.67 -8.91
CA ALA A 65 -8.64 5.76 -7.48
C ALA A 65 -8.49 7.17 -6.92
N LYS A 66 -7.53 7.97 -7.41
CA LYS A 66 -7.42 9.40 -7.03
C LYS A 66 -8.66 10.23 -7.40
N LYS A 67 -9.46 9.76 -8.36
CA LYS A 67 -10.69 10.43 -8.82
C LYS A 67 -11.94 9.92 -8.13
N THR A 68 -11.84 8.91 -7.26
CA THR A 68 -12.96 8.38 -6.48
C THR A 68 -13.03 9.07 -5.10
N TYR A 69 -14.12 8.84 -4.37
CA TYR A 69 -14.48 9.62 -3.19
C TYR A 69 -13.53 9.38 -1.99
N PRO A 70 -13.03 10.40 -1.26
CA PRO A 70 -12.93 11.84 -1.57
C PRO A 70 -11.48 12.24 -1.97
N ARG A 71 -10.81 11.43 -2.81
CA ARG A 71 -9.35 11.40 -3.02
C ARG A 71 -8.76 12.50 -3.91
N SER A 72 -9.51 13.56 -4.23
CA SER A 72 -8.96 14.82 -4.78
C SER A 72 -9.92 16.02 -4.71
N VAL A 73 -10.74 16.14 -3.67
CA VAL A 73 -11.70 17.28 -3.55
C VAL A 73 -10.99 18.65 -3.47
N PHE A 74 -9.68 18.69 -3.17
CA PHE A 74 -8.89 19.92 -3.08
C PHE A 74 -7.70 20.02 -4.05
N ALA A 75 -7.53 19.07 -4.98
CA ALA A 75 -6.39 19.10 -5.91
C ALA A 75 -6.56 20.14 -7.04
N GLN A 76 -7.74 20.74 -7.20
CA GLN A 76 -7.93 21.90 -8.06
C GLN A 76 -7.65 23.19 -7.29
N ARG A 77 -6.38 23.61 -7.27
CA ARG A 77 -6.05 25.03 -7.18
C ARG A 77 -5.47 25.45 -8.53
N SER A 78 -6.33 25.81 -9.46
CA SER A 78 -5.93 26.50 -10.68
C SER A 78 -5.64 27.98 -10.38
N ALA A 79 -4.67 28.50 -11.16
CA ALA A 79 -4.29 29.89 -11.37
C ALA A 79 -3.39 30.56 -10.31
N ARG A 80 -2.08 30.55 -10.57
CA ARG A 80 -1.34 31.78 -10.89
C ARG A 80 -0.36 31.51 -12.00
#